data_AF-A0A4U6CPY4-F1
#
_entry.id   AF-A0A4U6CPY4-F1
#
_cell.length_a   1.000
_cell.length_b   1.000
_cell.length_c   1.000
_cell.angle_alpha   90.00
_cell.angle_beta   90.00
_cell.angle_gamma   90.00
#
_symmetry.space_group_name_H-M   'P 1'
#
loop_
_entity.id
_entity.type
_entity.pdbx_description
1 polymer ?
#
loop_
_entity_poly.entity_id
_entity_poly.type
_entity_poly.pdbx_seq_one_letter_code
_entity_poly.pdbx_strand_id
1 'polypeptide(L)' 'MRIIDNKGQMIAVTDLPAAIIQAALFKDYRHTDAEFGKQDDELKIYWADLHTKLLKLRSDVDSTAQKNEPDNVI' A
#
# COMPACT_ATOMS: atom_id res chain seq x y z
N MET A 1 -9.85 6.21 -1.06
CA MET A 1 -9.11 6.24 -2.33
C MET A 1 -9.14 4.86 -3.00
N ARG A 2 -8.50 4.67 -4.17
CA ARG A 2 -8.45 3.37 -4.86
C ARG A 2 -7.06 3.10 -5.45
N ILE A 3 -6.65 1.83 -5.47
CA ILE A 3 -5.46 1.34 -6.18
C ILE A 3 -5.81 0.10 -7.02
N ILE A 4 -4.97 -0.24 -7.99
CA ILE A 4 -5.08 -1.47 -8.78
C ILE A 4 -3.93 -2.38 -8.33
N ASP A 5 -4.24 -3.59 -7.86
CA ASP A 5 -3.22 -4.56 -7.45
C ASP A 5 -2.47 -5.17 -8.64
N ASN A 6 -1.51 -6.06 -8.38
CA ASN A 6 -0.73 -6.70 -9.44
C ASN A 6 -1.53 -7.72 -10.30
N LYS A 7 -2.78 -8.02 -9.93
CA LYS A 7 -3.70 -8.88 -10.69
C LYS A 7 -4.75 -8.06 -11.46
N GLY A 8 -4.64 -6.72 -11.46
CA GLY A 8 -5.59 -5.84 -12.13
C GLY A 8 -6.88 -5.61 -11.34
N GLN A 9 -6.95 -6.04 -10.08
CA GLN A 9 -8.14 -5.84 -9.25
C GLN A 9 -8.12 -4.48 -8.57
N MET A 10 -9.28 -3.83 -8.56
CA MET A 10 -9.46 -2.55 -7.88
C MET A 10 -9.69 -2.76 -6.39
N ILE A 11 -8.87 -2.12 -5.56
CA ILE A 11 -8.98 -2.15 -4.10
C ILE A 11 -9.41 -0.78 -3.60
N ALA A 12 -10.50 -0.74 -2.84
CA ALA A 12 -10.92 0.44 -2.11
C ALA A 12 -10.07 0.60 -0.83
N VAL A 13 -9.37 1.72 -0.71
CA VAL A 13 -8.59 2.07 0.48
C VAL A 13 -9.44 2.99 1.35
N THR A 14 -9.93 2.46 2.46
CA THR A 14 -10.78 3.14 3.45
C THR A 14 -9.97 3.80 4.57
N ASP A 15 -8.86 3.20 4.97
CA ASP A 15 -7.88 3.72 5.92
C ASP A 15 -6.47 3.54 5.34
N LEU A 16 -5.88 4.63 4.85
CA LEU A 16 -4.59 4.59 4.19
C LEU A 16 -3.42 4.33 5.16
N PRO A 17 -3.30 5.04 6.30
CA PRO A 17 -2.27 4.73 7.30
C PRO A 17 -2.29 3.26 7.75
N ALA A 18 -3.47 2.72 8.09
CA ALA A 18 -3.59 1.33 8.52
C ALA A 18 -3.20 0.35 7.40
N ALA A 19 -3.63 0.61 6.16
CA ALA A 19 -3.29 -0.24 5.01
C ALA A 19 -1.78 -0.28 4.73
N ILE A 20 -1.07 0.85 4.87
CA ILE A 20 0.40 0.91 4.71
C ILE A 20 1.08 0.04 5.77
N ILE A 21 0.70 0.18 7.04
CA ILE A 21 1.26 -0.61 8.14
C ILE A 21 1.02 -2.11 7.92
N GLN A 22 -0.21 -2.47 7.54
CA GLN A 22 -0.56 -3.85 7.24
C GLN A 22 0.32 -4.42 6.12
N ALA A 23 0.41 -3.75 4.97
CA ALA A 23 1.21 -4.23 3.85
C ALA A 23 2.71 -4.31 4.18
N ALA A 24 3.21 -3.40 5.03
CA ALA A 24 4.59 -3.43 5.52
C ALA A 24 4.89 -4.65 6.41
N LEU A 25 3.93 -5.11 7.21
CA LEU A 25 4.07 -6.30 8.06
C LEU A 25 4.01 -7.59 7.22
N PHE A 26 3.02 -7.68 6.33
CA PHE A 26 2.75 -8.92 5.60
C PHE A 26 3.74 -9.21 4.46
N LYS A 27 4.43 -8.20 3.91
CA LYS A 27 5.47 -8.43 2.87
C LYS A 27 6.68 -9.22 3.39
N ASP A 28 6.90 -9.23 4.71
CA ASP A 28 8.01 -9.93 5.36
C ASP A 28 7.52 -11.15 6.15
N TYR A 29 6.22 -11.45 6.12
CA TYR A 29 5.64 -12.63 6.77
C TYR A 29 5.98 -13.90 5.99
N ARG A 30 6.38 -14.95 6.72
CA ARG A 30 6.63 -16.28 6.17
C ARG A 30 6.26 -17.35 7.20
N HIS A 31 5.60 -18.41 6.76
CA HIS A 31 5.34 -19.57 7.58
C HIS A 31 6.64 -20.34 7.86
N THR A 32 6.71 -21.00 9.00
CA THR A 32 7.85 -21.89 9.34
C THR A 32 7.76 -23.22 8.62
N ASP A 33 6.55 -23.65 8.27
CA ASP A 33 6.30 -24.86 7.51
C ASP A 33 6.61 -24.65 6.02
N ALA A 34 7.51 -25.49 5.50
CA ALA A 34 8.01 -25.42 4.14
C ALA A 34 6.94 -25.68 3.07
N GLU A 35 5.85 -26.37 3.43
CA GLU A 35 4.74 -26.64 2.48
C GLU A 35 4.10 -25.35 1.95
N PHE A 36 4.14 -24.26 2.74
CA PHE A 36 3.62 -22.95 2.33
C PHE A 36 4.64 -22.09 1.57
N GLY A 37 5.89 -22.54 1.40
CA GLY A 37 6.98 -21.70 0.90
C GLY A 37 6.69 -21.04 -0.45
N LYS A 38 6.05 -21.76 -1.37
CA LYS A 38 5.63 -21.20 -2.67
C LYS A 38 4.58 -20.10 -2.51
N GLN A 39 3.56 -20.34 -1.68
CA GLN A 39 2.51 -19.36 -1.42
C GLN A 39 3.07 -18.12 -0.73
N ASP A 40 4.01 -18.29 0.20
CA ASP A 40 4.67 -17.18 0.87
C ASP A 40 5.48 -16.31 -0.10
N ASP A 41 6.15 -16.92 -1.08
CA ASP A 41 6.88 -16.18 -2.12
C ASP A 41 5.90 -15.35 -3.00
N GLU A 42 4.76 -15.92 -3.36
CA GLU A 42 3.70 -15.21 -4.10
C GLU A 42 3.09 -14.06 -3.28
N LEU A 43 2.81 -14.30 -2.00
CA LEU A 43 2.28 -13.27 -1.08
C LEU A 43 3.30 -12.17 -0.83
N LYS A 44 4.59 -12.48 -0.70
CA LYS A 44 5.65 -11.49 -0.55
C LYS A 44 5.67 -10.50 -1.72
N ILE A 45 5.59 -11.02 -2.95
CA ILE A 45 5.54 -10.18 -4.16
C ILE A 45 4.28 -9.31 -4.15
N TYR A 46 3.13 -9.91 -3.83
CA TYR A 46 1.85 -9.20 -3.74
C TYR A 46 1.89 -8.05 -2.73
N TRP A 47 2.32 -8.33 -1.50
CA TRP A 47 2.35 -7.34 -0.42
C TRP A 47 3.39 -6.24 -0.66
N ALA A 48 4.54 -6.55 -1.28
CA ALA A 48 5.55 -5.56 -1.64
C ALA A 48 5.03 -4.57 -2.71
N ASP A 49 4.33 -5.07 -3.73
CA ASP A 49 3.67 -4.23 -4.74
C ASP A 49 2.57 -3.35 -4.10
N LEU A 50 1.72 -3.95 -3.27
CA LEU A 50 0.65 -3.24 -2.58
C LEU A 50 1.19 -2.12 -1.68
N HIS A 51 2.22 -2.41 -0.88
CA HIS A 51 2.88 -1.43 -0.02
C HIS A 51 3.44 -0.25 -0.83
N THR A 52 4.11 -0.54 -1.95
CA THR A 52 4.67 0.51 -2.83
C THR A 52 3.58 1.42 -3.39
N LYS A 53 2.46 0.84 -3.84
CA LYS A 53 1.31 1.61 -4.38
C LYS A 53 0.63 2.44 -3.30
N LEU A 54 0.51 1.93 -2.08
CA LEU A 54 -0.06 2.66 -0.95
C LEU A 54 0.82 3.85 -0.53
N LEU A 55 2.15 3.69 -0.53
CA LEU A 55 3.07 4.80 -0.28
C LEU A 55 2.95 5.88 -1.36
N LYS A 56 2.88 5.50 -2.64
CA LYS A 56 2.66 6.45 -3.74
C LYS A 56 1.35 7.21 -3.56
N LEU A 57 0.28 6.49 -3.23
CA LEU A 57 -1.03 7.10 -2.97
C LEU A 57 -0.98 8.09 -1.81
N ARG A 58 -0.19 7.83 -0.75
CA ARG A 58 0.05 8.80 0.33
C ARG A 58 0.74 10.05 -0.18
N SER A 59 1.83 9.91 -0.94
CA SER A 59 2.54 11.05 -1.54
C SER A 59 1.63 11.90 -2.42
N ASP A 60 0.76 11.27 -3.21
CA ASP A 60 -0.22 11.97 -4.05
C ASP A 60 -1.21 12.77 -3.20
N VAL A 61 -1.75 12.17 -2.12
CA VAL A 61 -2.66 12.86 -1.18
C VAL A 61 -1.97 14.05 -0.50
N ASP A 62 -0.77 13.85 0.03
CA ASP A 62 -0.01 14.91 0.71
C ASP A 62 0.31 16.06 -0.26
N SER A 63 0.64 15.74 -1.52
CA SER A 63 0.90 16.73 -2.58
C SER A 63 -0.37 17.49 -2.99
N THR A 64 -1.54 16.85 -2.95
CA THR A 64 -2.83 17.52 -3.21
C THR A 64 -3.27 18.40 -2.04
N ALA A 65 -2.96 18.03 -0.80
CA ALA A 65 -3.27 18.84 0.37
C ALA A 65 -2.52 20.18 0.34
N GLN A 66 -1.23 20.17 -0.02
CA GLN A 66 -0.39 21.37 -0.11
C GLN A 66 -0.79 22.34 -1.24
N LYS A 67 -1.48 21.87 -2.28
CA LYS A 67 -1.99 22.74 -3.37
C LYS A 67 -3.30 23.46 -3.03
N ASN A 68 -3.97 23.05 -1.94
CA ASN A 68 -5.29 23.55 -1.57
C ASN A 68 -5.25 24.50 -0.35
N GLU A 69 -4.07 24.83 0.18
CA GLU A 69 -3.92 25.94 1.11
C GLU A 69 -3.92 27.25 0.28
N PRO A 70 -4.99 28.09 0.34
CA PRO A 70 -4.94 29.39 -0.31
C PRO A 70 -3.82 30.20 0.32
N ASP A 71 -3.01 30.85 -0.51
CA ASP A 71 -1.94 31.76 -0.11
C ASP A 71 -2.42 32.65 1.05
N ASN A 72 -1.96 32.34 2.27
CA ASN A 72 -2.15 33.22 3.40
C ASN A 72 -1.17 34.39 3.21
N VAL A 73 -1.60 35.33 2.38
CA VAL A 73 -0.98 36.63 2.19
C VAL A 73 -1.13 37.40 3.50
N ILE A 74 -0.02 37.60 4.21
CA ILE A 74 0.15 38.70 5.16
C ILE A 74 1.28 39.57 4.63
#